data_AF-A0A0F9KDV3-F1
#
_entry.id   AF-A0A0F9KDV3-F1
#
_cell.length_a   1.000
_cell.length_b   1.000
_cell.length_c   1.000
_cell.angle_alpha   90.00
_cell.angle_beta   90.00
_cell.angle_gamma   90.00
#
_symmetry.space_group_name_H-M   'P 1'
#
loop_
_entity.id
_entity.type
_entity.pdbx_description
1 polymer ?
#
loop_
_entity_poly.entity_id
_entity_poly.type
_entity_poly.pdbx_seq_one_letter_code
_entity_poly.pdbx_strand_id
1 'polypeptide(L)'
;MYRIGTIRPELVREFAPLAIRYSADADAQVRGYAALALSVLDAPQMNDAFLRLRADHAAFLFYEDGTLREITVSEAARLAGGG
;
A
#
# COMPACT_ATOMS: atom_id res chain seq x y z
N MET A 1 10.01 -7.22 -5.57
CA MET A 1 10.40 -5.84 -5.15
C MET A 1 10.95 -5.88 -3.72
N TYR A 2 12.07 -5.22 -3.41
CA TYR A 2 12.66 -5.25 -2.06
C TYR A 2 11.84 -4.40 -1.07
N ARG A 3 11.76 -4.84 0.19
CA ARG A 3 11.12 -4.12 1.29
C ARG A 3 12.00 -2.95 1.75
N ILE A 4 11.78 -1.77 1.19
CA ILE A 4 12.65 -0.59 1.40
C ILE A 4 12.72 -0.20 2.87
N GLY A 5 11.65 -0.39 3.64
CA GLY A 5 11.67 -0.04 5.06
C GLY A 5 12.65 -0.85 5.91
N THR A 6 13.09 -2.02 5.44
CA THR A 6 14.15 -2.79 6.11
C THR A 6 15.55 -2.23 5.83
N ILE A 7 15.72 -1.51 4.72
CA ILE A 7 16.98 -0.88 4.29
C ILE A 7 17.07 0.58 4.77
N ARG A 8 15.92 1.27 4.87
CA ARG A 8 15.79 2.68 5.25
C ARG A 8 14.71 2.83 6.34
N PRO A 9 14.99 2.46 7.59
CA PRO A 9 14.00 2.51 8.68
C PRO A 9 13.43 3.92 8.93
N GLU A 10 14.15 4.97 8.55
CA GLU A 10 13.73 6.36 8.70
C GLU A 10 12.50 6.66 7.83
N LEU A 11 12.43 6.08 6.63
CA LEU A 11 11.27 6.22 5.74
C LEU A 11 10.02 5.57 6.36
N VAL A 12 10.18 4.50 7.14
CA VAL A 12 9.06 3.90 7.86
C VAL A 12 8.52 4.88 8.89
N ARG A 13 9.39 5.53 9.67
CA ARG A 13 8.96 6.49 10.71
C ARG A 13 8.25 7.70 10.11
N GLU A 14 8.73 8.19 8.98
CA GLU A 14 8.21 9.40 8.34
C GLU A 14 6.93 9.13 7.53
N PHE A 15 6.93 8.07 6.71
CA PHE A 15 5.88 7.86 5.72
C PHE A 15 4.81 6.85 6.14
N ALA A 16 5.09 5.92 7.05
CA ALA A 16 4.06 4.97 7.50
C ALA A 16 2.87 5.67 8.18
N PRO A 17 3.03 6.68 9.07
CA PRO A 17 1.90 7.39 9.65
C PRO A 17 1.04 8.10 8.60
N LEU A 18 1.67 8.65 7.56
CA LEU A 18 0.98 9.31 6.46
C LEU A 18 0.16 8.32 5.63
N ALA A 19 0.75 7.19 5.25
CA ALA A 19 0.06 6.15 4.51
C ALA A 19 -1.05 5.48 5.35
N ILE A 20 -0.87 5.34 6.67
CA ILE A 20 -1.96 4.91 7.58
C ILE A 20 -3.12 5.89 7.55
N ARG A 21 -2.88 7.20 7.57
CA ARG A 21 -3.96 8.20 7.49
C ARG A 21 -4.80 8.04 6.21
N TYR A 22 -4.14 7.80 5.08
CA TYR A 22 -4.81 7.64 3.79
C TYR A 22 -5.46 6.25 3.58
N SER A 23 -5.27 5.31 4.50
CA SER A 23 -5.92 3.99 4.43
C SER A 23 -7.45 4.04 4.53
N ALA A 24 -8.01 5.14 5.03
CA ALA A 24 -9.44 5.35 5.21
C ALA A 24 -10.00 6.45 4.29
N ASP A 25 -9.25 6.85 3.26
CA ASP A 25 -9.72 7.85 2.30
C ASP A 25 -10.98 7.37 1.55
N ALA A 26 -11.85 8.27 1.13
CA ALA A 26 -13.04 7.92 0.36
C ALA A 26 -12.68 7.41 -1.04
N ASP A 27 -11.57 7.91 -1.61
CA ASP A 27 -11.10 7.51 -2.93
C ASP A 27 -10.32 6.18 -2.88
N ALA A 28 -10.79 5.20 -3.67
CA ALA A 28 -10.15 3.89 -3.80
C ALA A 28 -8.73 3.98 -4.36
N GLN A 29 -8.44 4.95 -5.23
CA GLN A 29 -7.11 5.17 -5.78
C GLN A 29 -6.14 5.60 -4.67
N VAL A 30 -6.57 6.53 -3.80
CA VAL A 30 -5.76 6.98 -2.66
C VAL A 30 -5.51 5.83 -1.68
N ARG A 31 -6.56 5.05 -1.34
CA ARG A 31 -6.40 3.86 -0.49
C ARG A 31 -5.49 2.80 -1.12
N GLY A 32 -5.56 2.60 -2.44
CA GLY A 32 -4.72 1.69 -3.19
C GLY A 32 -3.24 2.06 -3.11
N TYR A 33 -2.91 3.34 -3.32
CA TYR A 33 -1.53 3.82 -3.16
C TYR A 33 -1.05 3.80 -1.72
N ALA A 34 -1.93 4.07 -0.75
CA ALA A 34 -1.61 3.88 0.65
C ALA A 34 -1.27 2.42 0.95
N ALA A 35 -2.07 1.47 0.46
CA ALA A 35 -1.83 0.03 0.61
C ALA A 35 -0.50 -0.40 -0.02
N LEU A 36 -0.18 0.11 -1.22
CA LEU A 36 1.10 -0.15 -1.87
C LEU A 36 2.27 0.38 -1.05
N ALA A 37 2.23 1.65 -0.64
CA ALA A 37 3.29 2.27 0.14
C ALA A 37 3.55 1.49 1.45
N LEU A 38 2.48 1.14 2.15
CA LEU A 38 2.52 0.35 3.37
C LEU A 38 3.13 -1.05 3.16
N SER A 39 2.82 -1.70 2.04
CA SER A 39 3.41 -3.00 1.69
C SER A 39 4.92 -2.90 1.42
N VAL A 40 5.39 -1.81 0.79
CA VAL A 40 6.82 -1.58 0.48
C VAL A 40 7.63 -1.20 1.71
N LEU A 41 7.02 -0.46 2.64
CA LEU A 41 7.67 -0.03 3.88
C LEU A 41 7.89 -1.19 4.86
N ASP A 42 7.32 -2.38 4.62
CA ASP A 42 7.40 -3.54 5.53
C ASP A 42 7.29 -3.14 7.01
N ALA A 43 6.38 -2.21 7.27
CA ALA A 43 6.26 -1.59 8.58
C ALA A 43 5.78 -2.70 9.55
N PRO A 44 6.61 -3.16 10.51
CA PRO A 44 6.35 -4.38 11.28
C PRO A 44 5.10 -4.33 12.18
N GLN A 45 4.39 -3.21 12.21
CA GLN A 45 3.30 -2.89 13.13
C GLN A 45 2.07 -2.36 12.39
N MET A 46 1.86 -2.85 11.17
CA MET A 46 0.70 -2.48 10.35
C MET A 46 -0.61 -2.97 10.99
N ASN A 47 -1.05 -2.12 11.93
CA ASN A 47 -2.31 -2.01 12.66
C ASN A 47 -3.53 -2.33 11.78
N ASP A 48 -4.69 -2.56 12.39
CA ASP A 48 -6.01 -2.84 11.78
C ASP A 48 -6.28 -2.09 10.46
N ALA A 49 -5.76 -0.87 10.30
CA ALA A 49 -5.76 -0.11 9.05
C ALA A 49 -5.27 -0.92 7.83
N PHE A 50 -4.13 -1.61 7.93
CA PHE A 50 -3.62 -2.40 6.80
C PHE A 50 -4.39 -3.70 6.62
N LEU A 51 -4.90 -4.30 7.69
CA LEU A 51 -5.80 -5.46 7.60
C LEU A 51 -7.08 -5.11 6.84
N ARG A 52 -7.64 -3.91 7.08
CA ARG A 52 -8.78 -3.39 6.31
C ARG A 52 -8.43 -3.23 4.84
N LEU A 53 -7.28 -2.64 4.51
CA LEU A 53 -6.82 -2.50 3.12
C LEU A 53 -6.64 -3.86 2.42
N ARG A 54 -6.16 -4.89 3.13
CA ARG A 54 -6.04 -6.25 2.59
C ARG A 54 -7.38 -6.95 2.33
N ALA A 55 -8.47 -6.44 2.90
CA ALA A 55 -9.83 -6.90 2.68
C ALA A 55 -10.65 -5.93 1.81
N ASP A 56 -10.05 -4.84 1.32
CA ASP A 56 -10.74 -3.84 0.50
C ASP A 56 -10.74 -4.26 -0.98
N HIS A 57 -11.94 -4.47 -1.52
CA HIS A 57 -12.18 -4.92 -2.89
C HIS A 57 -12.51 -3.77 -3.85
N ALA A 58 -12.45 -2.51 -3.41
CA ALA A 58 -12.64 -1.38 -4.31
C ALA A 58 -11.56 -1.39 -5.40
N ALA A 59 -12.00 -1.26 -6.64
CA ALA A 59 -11.14 -1.23 -7.82
C ALA A 59 -10.68 0.21 -8.13
N PHE A 60 -9.49 0.34 -8.68
CA PHE A 60 -8.93 1.58 -9.19
C PHE A 60 -7.98 1.33 -10.36
N LEU A 61 -7.70 2.36 -11.14
CA LEU A 61 -6.75 2.30 -12.25
C LEU A 61 -5.33 2.45 -11.70
N PHE A 62 -4.49 1.46 -11.99
CA PHE A 62 -3.09 1.41 -11.61
C PHE A 62 -2.21 1.39 -12.85
N TYR A 63 -1.26 2.32 -12.91
CA TYR A 63 -0.30 2.43 -14.01
C TYR A 63 1.02 1.78 -13.63
N GLU A 64 1.45 0.81 -14.41
CA GLU A 64 2.71 0.07 -14.23
C GLU A 64 3.26 -0.32 -15.61
N ASP A 65 4.57 -0.12 -15.81
CA ASP A 65 5.28 -0.54 -17.02
C ASP A 65 4.60 -0.12 -18.34
N GLY A 66 4.18 1.15 -18.44
CA GLY A 66 3.56 1.67 -19.65
C GLY A 66 2.09 1.31 -19.83
N THR A 67 1.51 0.53 -18.91
CA THR A 67 0.17 -0.03 -19.03
C THR A 67 -0.71 0.41 -17.88
N LEU A 68 -1.93 0.83 -18.20
CA LEU A 68 -2.98 1.08 -17.22
C LEU A 68 -3.82 -0.19 -17.04
N ARG A 69 -3.92 -0.70 -15.82
CA ARG A 69 -4.74 -1.87 -15.48
C ARG A 69 -5.63 -1.58 -14.28
N GLU A 70 -6.80 -2.18 -14.26
CA GLU A 70 -7.67 -2.14 -13.09
C GLU A 70 -7.20 -3.18 -12.07
N ILE A 71 -7.00 -2.75 -10.82
CA ILE A 71 -6.70 -3.63 -9.69
C ILE A 71 -7.50 -3.17 -8.47
N THR A 72 -7.62 -4.04 -7.47
CA THR A 72 -8.21 -3.74 -6.18
C THR A 72 -7.18 -3.20 -5.19
N VAL A 73 -7.67 -2.46 -4.18
CA VAL A 73 -6.86 -2.06 -3.02
C VAL A 73 -6.19 -3.26 -2.35
N SER A 74 -6.88 -4.40 -2.24
CA SER A 74 -6.31 -5.62 -1.68
C SER A 74 -5.16 -6.19 -2.51
N GLU A 75 -5.22 -6.09 -3.84
CA GLU A 75 -4.13 -6.51 -4.73
C GLU A 75 -2.94 -5.56 -4.56
N ALA A 76 -3.18 -4.25 -4.49
CA ALA A 76 -2.14 -3.27 -4.22
C ALA A 76 -1.39 -3.54 -2.89
N ALA A 77 -2.12 -3.97 -1.85
CA ALA A 77 -1.55 -4.36 -0.56
C ALA A 77 -0.62 -5.59 -0.62
N ARG A 78 -0.65 -6.37 -1.71
CA ARG A 78 0.15 -7.58 -1.92
C ARG A 78 1.31 -7.40 -2.90
N LEU A 79 1.37 -6.27 -3.63
CA LEU A 79 2.36 -6.05 -4.70
C LEU A 79 3.80 -6.06 -4.20
N ALA A 80 4.08 -5.57 -2.99
CA ALA A 80 5.44 -5.63 -2.42
C ALA A 80 5.87 -7.03 -1.93
N GLY A 81 5.05 -8.06 -2.11
CA GLY A 81 5.33 -9.45 -1.71
C GLY A 81 5.53 -10.43 -2.86
N GLY A 82 5.47 -10.01 -4.12
CA GLY A 82 5.56 -10.90 -5.28
C GLY A 82 7.00 -11.24 -5.67
N GLY A 83 7.43 -12.44 -5.31
CA GLY A 83 8.19 -13.32 -6.19
C GLY A 83 7.24 -14.36 -6.76
#